data_AF-A0AAE0AFP7-F1
#
_entry.id   AF-A0AAE0AFP7-F1
#
_cell.length_a   1.000
_cell.length_b   1.000
_cell.length_c   1.000
_cell.angle_alpha   90.00
_cell.angle_beta   90.00
_cell.angle_gamma   90.00
#
_symmetry.space_group_name_H-M   'P 1'
#
loop_
_entity.id
_entity.type
_entity.pdbx_description
1 polymer ?
#
loop_
_entity_poly.entity_id
_entity_poly.type
_entity_poly.pdbx_seq_one_letter_code
_entity_poly.pdbx_strand_id
1 'polypeptide(L)'
;MNNVGMRIKCCMLRLGGQLEQHLGYAQVAPDKRVIACVGDGSFQMAAQEVSTMIRCGHKSIIFLINNGGYTAEVESHDGPYNVIKNWDYAALIDAIQNEQGKPQMLDVQGSL
;
A
#
# COMPACT_ATOMS: atom_id res chain seq x y z
N MET A 1 -28.57 9.83 10.50
CA MET A 1 -27.40 10.46 9.86
C MET A 1 -26.29 9.42 9.83
N ASN A 2 -26.01 8.85 8.67
CA ASN A 2 -25.00 7.80 8.53
C ASN A 2 -23.63 8.46 8.62
N ASN A 3 -22.93 8.27 9.74
CA ASN A 3 -21.56 8.74 9.93
C ASN A 3 -20.64 8.07 8.89
N VAL A 4 -20.35 8.77 7.80
CA VAL A 4 -19.28 8.43 6.86
C VAL A 4 -17.96 8.91 7.47
N GLY A 5 -17.60 8.33 8.62
CA GLY A 5 -16.36 8.65 9.30
C GLY A 5 -15.18 8.01 8.56
N MET A 6 -14.45 8.79 7.77
CA MET A 6 -13.15 8.39 7.23
C MET A 6 -12.14 8.32 8.37
N ARG A 7 -11.73 7.11 8.75
CA ARG A 7 -10.69 6.90 9.76
C ARG A 7 -9.35 6.70 9.05
N ILE A 8 -8.61 7.78 8.89
CA ILE A 8 -7.21 7.72 8.43
C ILE A 8 -6.38 7.32 9.63
N LYS A 9 -5.88 6.09 9.64
CA LYS A 9 -4.94 5.62 10.66
C LYS A 9 -3.57 5.45 10.01
N CYS A 10 -2.81 6.55 9.99
CA CYS A 10 -1.41 6.54 9.58
C CYS A 10 -0.62 5.76 10.65
N CYS A 11 -0.18 4.55 10.32
CA CYS A 11 0.61 3.74 11.22
C CYS A 11 2.02 3.60 10.62
N MET A 12 2.90 4.48 11.09
CA MET A 12 4.25 4.70 10.54
C MET A 12 5.33 3.95 11.34
N LEU A 13 4.95 3.07 12.26
CA LEU A 13 5.87 2.51 13.28
C LEU A 13 6.78 1.38 12.77
N ARG A 14 6.53 0.81 11.57
CA ARG A 14 7.36 -0.25 10.98
C ARG A 14 7.34 -0.17 9.46
N LEU A 15 8.52 -0.07 8.83
CA LEU A 15 8.67 -0.22 7.38
C LEU A 15 8.10 -1.58 6.94
N GLY A 16 7.23 -1.58 5.94
CA GLY A 16 6.50 -2.76 5.46
C GLY A 16 5.26 -3.18 6.27
N GLY A 17 5.05 -2.68 7.50
CA GLY A 17 3.91 -3.09 8.34
C GLY A 17 2.55 -2.53 7.94
N GLN A 18 2.52 -1.59 6.99
CA GLN A 18 1.32 -0.83 6.62
C GLN A 18 0.26 -1.71 5.94
N LEU A 19 0.68 -2.62 5.05
CA LEU A 19 -0.22 -3.53 4.34
C LEU A 19 -0.80 -4.61 5.28
N GLU A 20 0.01 -5.14 6.20
CA GLU A 20 -0.44 -6.11 7.22
C GLU A 20 -1.53 -5.51 8.12
N GLN A 21 -1.32 -4.28 8.59
CA GLN A 21 -2.27 -3.59 9.44
C GLN A 21 -3.55 -3.23 8.67
N HIS A 22 -3.41 -2.80 7.42
CA HIS A 22 -4.54 -2.54 6.54
C HIS A 22 -5.40 -3.78 6.35
N LEU A 23 -4.78 -4.93 6.08
CA LEU A 23 -5.46 -6.22 5.99
C LEU A 23 -6.21 -6.55 7.30
N GLY A 24 -5.56 -6.38 8.44
CA GLY A 24 -6.17 -6.60 9.75
C GLY A 24 -7.40 -5.70 9.99
N TYR A 25 -7.32 -4.41 9.64
CA TYR A 25 -8.45 -3.50 9.75
C TYR A 25 -9.60 -3.86 8.81
N ALA A 26 -9.28 -4.25 7.56
CA ALA A 26 -10.29 -4.68 6.59
C ALA A 26 -11.01 -5.95 7.06
N GLN A 27 -10.31 -6.87 7.72
CA GLN A 27 -10.89 -8.10 8.27
C GLN A 27 -11.86 -7.84 9.44
N VAL A 28 -11.54 -6.90 10.32
CA VAL A 28 -12.36 -6.60 11.51
C VAL A 28 -13.55 -5.69 11.17
N ALA A 29 -13.46 -4.90 10.09
CA ALA A 29 -14.50 -3.98 9.65
C ALA A 29 -14.86 -4.16 8.17
N PRO A 30 -15.44 -5.31 7.76
CA PRO A 30 -15.70 -5.64 6.35
C PRO A 30 -16.68 -4.66 5.68
N ASP A 31 -17.57 -4.02 6.45
CA ASP A 31 -18.53 -3.03 5.95
C ASP A 31 -17.91 -1.63 5.73
N LYS A 32 -16.64 -1.45 6.10
CA LYS A 32 -15.93 -0.18 5.96
C LYS A 32 -14.93 -0.26 4.83
N ARG A 33 -14.84 0.83 4.07
CA ARG A 33 -13.77 1.03 3.10
C ARG A 33 -12.53 1.52 3.85
N VAL A 34 -11.48 0.71 3.86
CA VAL A 34 -10.19 1.06 4.44
C VAL A 34 -9.31 1.62 3.33
N ILE A 35 -8.57 2.68 3.64
CA ILE A 35 -7.65 3.37 2.73
C ILE A 35 -6.26 3.32 3.36
N ALA A 36 -5.28 2.82 2.62
CA ALA A 36 -3.87 2.85 3.00
C ALA A 36 -3.09 3.84 2.11
N CYS A 37 -2.09 4.48 2.70
CA CYS A 37 -1.06 5.22 1.98
C CYS A 37 0.28 4.53 2.28
N VAL A 38 0.98 4.08 1.25
CA VAL A 38 2.17 3.24 1.35
C VAL A 38 3.26 3.77 0.41
N GLY A 39 4.48 3.91 0.91
CA GLY A 39 5.64 4.23 0.06
C GLY A 39 6.12 3.01 -0.73
N ASP A 40 6.67 3.22 -1.91
CA ASP A 40 7.25 2.21 -2.80
C ASP A 40 8.17 1.17 -2.10
N GLY A 41 9.09 1.60 -1.23
CA GLY A 41 9.98 0.72 -0.48
C GLY A 41 9.25 -0.12 0.57
N SER A 42 8.32 0.49 1.31
CA SER A 42 7.47 -0.25 2.27
C SER A 42 6.54 -1.23 1.55
N PHE A 43 6.07 -0.90 0.35
CA PHE A 43 5.25 -1.79 -0.45
C PHE A 43 6.02 -3.06 -0.85
N GLN A 44 7.28 -2.94 -1.28
CA GLN A 44 8.10 -4.08 -1.68
C GLN A 44 8.28 -5.13 -0.56
N MET A 45 8.23 -4.71 0.70
CA MET A 45 8.38 -5.61 1.86
C MET A 45 7.13 -6.47 2.13
N ALA A 46 5.95 -6.04 1.68
CA ALA A 46 4.67 -6.67 2.03
C ALA A 46 3.66 -6.76 0.87
N ALA A 47 4.14 -6.69 -0.38
CA ALA A 47 3.28 -6.69 -1.57
C ALA A 47 2.36 -7.92 -1.66
N GLN A 48 2.77 -9.07 -1.12
CA GLN A 48 1.99 -10.30 -1.10
C GLN A 48 0.66 -10.19 -0.33
N GLU A 49 0.55 -9.25 0.63
CA GLU A 49 -0.68 -9.05 1.40
C GLU A 49 -1.84 -8.61 0.52
N VAL A 50 -1.56 -7.99 -0.63
CA VAL A 50 -2.59 -7.63 -1.60
C VAL A 50 -3.30 -8.88 -2.15
N SER A 51 -2.60 -10.01 -2.31
CA SER A 51 -3.22 -11.27 -2.72
C SER A 51 -4.27 -11.73 -1.69
N THR A 52 -3.95 -11.62 -0.41
CA THR A 52 -4.90 -11.93 0.68
C THR A 52 -6.09 -10.99 0.67
N MET A 53 -5.88 -9.69 0.44
CA MET A 53 -6.96 -8.71 0.31
C MET A 53 -7.93 -9.06 -0.83
N ILE A 54 -7.41 -9.45 -1.98
CA ILE A 54 -8.20 -9.89 -3.15
C ILE A 54 -8.96 -11.17 -2.81
N ARG A 55 -8.26 -12.19 -2.27
CA ARG A 55 -8.86 -13.47 -1.89
C ARG A 55 -10.01 -13.32 -0.90
N CYS A 56 -9.90 -12.39 0.05
CA CYS A 56 -10.93 -12.12 1.05
C CYS A 56 -12.03 -11.16 0.56
N GLY A 57 -11.96 -10.63 -0.66
CA GLY A 57 -12.96 -9.73 -1.23
C GLY A 57 -12.98 -8.34 -0.57
N HIS A 58 -11.87 -7.91 0.03
CA HIS A 58 -11.77 -6.63 0.73
C HIS A 58 -11.81 -5.46 -0.26
N LYS A 59 -12.66 -4.46 0.01
CA LYS A 59 -12.79 -3.23 -0.81
C LYS A 59 -11.71 -2.20 -0.42
N SER A 60 -10.45 -2.62 -0.50
CA SER A 60 -9.28 -1.81 -0.16
C SER A 60 -8.97 -0.76 -1.23
N ILE A 61 -8.60 0.45 -0.80
CA ILE A 61 -7.92 1.44 -1.64
C ILE A 61 -6.49 1.60 -1.11
N ILE A 62 -5.51 1.47 -2.00
CA ILE A 62 -4.10 1.66 -1.67
C ILE A 62 -3.58 2.81 -2.52
N PHE A 63 -3.13 3.87 -1.86
CA PHE A 63 -2.33 4.94 -2.45
C PHE A 63 -0.87 4.55 -2.36
N LEU A 64 -0.27 4.23 -3.51
CA LEU A 64 1.15 3.99 -3.59
C LEU A 64 1.86 5.30 -3.91
N ILE A 65 2.80 5.69 -3.06
CA ILE A 65 3.64 6.86 -3.27
C ILE A 65 4.94 6.35 -3.90
N ASN A 66 5.08 6.54 -5.20
CA ASN A 66 6.25 6.13 -5.96
C ASN A 66 7.18 7.33 -6.19
N ASN A 67 8.31 7.32 -5.48
CA ASN A 67 9.35 8.35 -5.52
C ASN A 67 10.73 7.74 -5.88
N GLY A 68 10.79 6.45 -6.22
CA GLY A 68 11.99 5.78 -6.73
C GLY A 68 13.04 5.48 -5.67
N GLY A 69 12.68 5.40 -4.38
CA GLY A 69 13.65 5.28 -3.30
C GLY A 69 13.06 5.39 -1.90
N TYR A 70 13.83 5.02 -0.88
CA TYR A 70 13.51 5.37 0.52
C TYR A 70 13.77 6.85 0.77
N THR A 71 12.93 7.76 0.25
CA THR A 71 13.15 9.20 0.37
C THR A 71 13.23 9.68 1.82
N ALA A 72 12.58 8.99 2.76
CA ALA A 72 12.69 9.30 4.19
C ALA A 72 14.10 9.01 4.77
N GLU A 73 14.84 8.04 4.21
CA GLU A 73 16.21 7.71 4.63
C GLU A 73 17.25 8.52 3.86
N VAL A 74 16.97 8.96 2.63
CA VAL A 74 17.81 9.93 1.89
C VAL A 74 17.97 11.24 2.67
N GLU A 75 16.88 11.74 3.26
CA GLU A 75 16.90 12.98 4.07
C GLU A 75 17.62 12.80 5.43
N SER A 76 17.76 11.58 5.93
CA SER A 76 18.42 11.31 7.23
C SER A 76 19.88 10.90 7.08
N HIS A 77 20.19 9.99 6.15
CA HIS A 77 21.54 9.51 5.89
C HIS A 77 21.62 8.90 4.48
N ASP A 78 22.05 9.72 3.54
CA ASP A 78 22.14 9.35 2.13
C ASP A 78 23.18 8.24 1.88
N GLY A 79 22.86 7.32 0.99
CA GLY A 79 23.67 6.15 0.73
C GLY A 79 23.07 5.22 -0.32
N PRO A 80 23.89 4.34 -0.93
CA PRO A 80 23.47 3.46 -2.03
C PRO A 80 22.39 2.45 -1.62
N TYR A 81 22.16 2.25 -0.32
CA TYR A 81 21.11 1.39 0.22
C TYR A 81 19.70 2.01 0.13
N ASN A 82 19.59 3.32 -0.08
CA ASN A 82 18.30 4.01 -0.24
C ASN A 82 17.73 3.86 -1.66
N VAL A 83 18.55 3.41 -2.62
CA VAL A 83 18.16 3.20 -4.01
C VAL A 83 17.52 1.82 -4.14
N ILE A 84 16.19 1.79 -4.20
CA ILE A 84 15.45 0.56 -4.43
C ILE A 84 15.20 0.35 -5.93
N LYS A 85 15.07 -0.92 -6.34
CA LYS A 85 14.69 -1.22 -7.72
C LYS A 85 13.23 -0.84 -7.92
N ASN A 86 12.94 0.17 -8.73
CA ASN A 86 11.56 0.52 -9.08
C ASN A 86 10.85 -0.67 -9.77
N TRP A 87 9.63 -0.96 -9.35
CA TRP A 87 8.78 -2.00 -9.93
C TRP A 87 7.67 -1.37 -10.76
N ASP A 88 7.13 -2.13 -11.71
CA ASP A 88 5.83 -1.81 -12.27
C ASP A 88 4.75 -2.33 -11.31
N TYR A 89 4.37 -1.48 -10.36
CA TYR A 89 3.42 -1.83 -9.32
C TYR A 89 2.02 -2.10 -9.87
N ALA A 90 1.63 -1.42 -10.96
CA ALA A 90 0.34 -1.67 -11.61
C ALA A 90 0.32 -3.06 -12.25
N ALA A 91 1.36 -3.39 -13.04
CA ALA A 91 1.47 -4.72 -13.64
C ALA A 91 1.58 -5.85 -12.60
N LEU A 92 2.22 -5.58 -11.45
CA LEU A 92 2.25 -6.53 -10.34
C LEU A 92 0.85 -6.81 -9.79
N ILE A 93 0.02 -5.80 -9.62
CA ILE A 93 -1.37 -5.99 -9.16
C ILE A 93 -2.18 -6.77 -10.19
N ASP A 94 -2.03 -6.47 -11.49
CA ASP A 94 -2.69 -7.23 -12.55
C ASP A 94 -2.27 -8.71 -12.53
N ALA A 95 -0.99 -8.99 -12.30
CA ALA A 95 -0.47 -10.35 -12.17
C ALA A 95 -1.01 -11.08 -10.92
N ILE A 96 -1.13 -10.40 -9.79
CA ILE A 96 -1.66 -10.97 -8.54
C ILE A 96 -3.17 -11.22 -8.64
N GLN A 97 -3.90 -10.33 -9.31
CA GLN A 97 -5.35 -10.41 -9.44
C GLN A 97 -5.80 -11.63 -10.24
N ASN A 98 -5.06 -12.00 -11.30
CA ASN A 98 -5.37 -13.15 -12.14
C ASN A 98 -6.86 -13.21 -12.54
N GLU A 99 -7.40 -12.07 -13.00
CA GLU A 99 -8.81 -11.85 -13.39
C GLU A 99 -9.87 -11.90 -12.27
N GLN A 100 -9.49 -12.11 -11.00
CA GLN A 100 -10.42 -12.18 -9.86
C GLN A 100 -10.49 -10.86 -9.07
N GLY A 101 -11.48 -10.01 -9.37
CA GLY A 101 -11.84 -8.82 -8.55
C GLY A 101 -10.80 -7.70 -8.54
N LYS A 102 -11.17 -6.46 -8.90
CA LYS A 102 -10.22 -5.34 -9.03
C LYS A 102 -10.00 -4.62 -7.68
N PRO A 103 -8.84 -4.74 -7.00
CA PRO A 103 -8.44 -3.75 -6.02
C PRO A 103 -8.16 -2.42 -6.74
N GLN A 104 -8.58 -1.30 -6.13
CA GLN A 104 -8.31 0.03 -6.69
C GLN A 104 -6.98 0.52 -6.14
N MET A 105 -5.91 0.36 -6.92
CA MET A 105 -4.61 0.95 -6.64
C MET A 105 -4.49 2.27 -7.40
N LEU A 106 -4.13 3.34 -6.70
CA LEU A 106 -3.79 4.62 -7.30
C LEU A 106 -2.28 4.83 -7.12
N ASP A 107 -1.55 4.76 -8.23
CA ASP A 107 -0.13 5.12 -8.29
C ASP A 107 -0.03 6.65 -8.34
N VAL A 108 0.46 7.25 -7.27
CA VAL A 108 0.72 8.68 -7.19
C VAL A 108 2.22 8.87 -7.41
N GLN A 109 2.58 9.14 -8.67
CA GLN A 109 3.97 9.39 -9.06
C GLN A 109 4.38 10.80 -8.63
N GLY A 110 5.39 10.88 -7.76
CA GLY A 110 6.06 12.13 -7.44
C GLY A 110 7.29 12.29 -8.32
N SER A 111 7.23 13.19 -9.31
CA SER A 111 8.43 13.65 -10.01
C SER A 111 9.22 14.56 -9.07
N LEU A 112 10.44 14.16 -8.70
CA LEU A 112 11.48 15.10 -8.27
C LEU A 112 12.13 15.72 -9.51
#